data_AF-A0A2D9WRU6-F1
#
_entry.id   AF-A0A2D9WRU6-F1
#
_cell.length_a   1.000
_cell.length_b   1.000
_cell.length_c   1.000
_cell.angle_alpha   90.00
_cell.angle_beta   90.00
_cell.angle_gamma   90.00
#
_symmetry.space_group_name_H-M   'P 1'
#
loop_
_entity.id
_entity.type
_entity.pdbx_description
1 polymer ?
#
loop_
_entity_poly.entity_id
_entity_poly.type
_entity_poly.pdbx_seq_one_letter_code
_entity_poly.pdbx_strand_id
1 'polypeptide(L)'
;MNTEQTKKCRECQSDIPKKARRCPNCRAKQGIGAGGALVAIIFVGIVASIVMSPSENSTPKQPANMSAIQAGLDEYAEGRWLDTQLANNDDGILIRITVDTEVAINDVAATSYCNVIGDNLRQNAPDHVRDADVFIYQFGEVVKVCTY
;
A
#
# COMPACT_ATOMS: atom_id res chain seq x y z
N MET A 1 -27.98 -24.51 9.74
CA MET A 1 -27.08 -25.07 8.70
C MET A 1 -26.30 -23.90 8.13
N ASN A 2 -25.06 -23.67 8.57
CA ASN A 2 -24.23 -22.58 8.05
C ASN A 2 -23.64 -23.04 6.71
N THR A 3 -24.12 -22.51 5.60
CA THR A 3 -23.46 -22.65 4.30
C THR A 3 -22.17 -21.83 4.37
N GLU A 4 -21.07 -22.48 4.74
CA GLU A 4 -19.74 -21.90 4.68
C GLU A 4 -19.42 -21.61 3.22
N GLN A 5 -19.76 -20.40 2.77
CA GLN A 5 -19.50 -19.99 1.41
C GLN A 5 -17.99 -19.97 1.19
N THR A 6 -17.51 -20.83 0.30
CA THR A 6 -16.12 -20.83 -0.17
C THR A 6 -15.99 -19.92 -1.38
N LYS A 7 -14.77 -19.44 -1.63
CA LYS A 7 -14.34 -18.80 -2.87
C LYS A 7 -13.13 -19.55 -3.38
N LYS A 8 -12.86 -19.47 -4.69
CA LYS A 8 -11.60 -19.98 -5.22
C LYS A 8 -10.48 -18.97 -5.02
N CYS A 9 -9.31 -19.47 -4.64
CA CYS A 9 -8.09 -18.68 -4.64
C CYS A 9 -7.80 -18.20 -6.07
N ARG A 10 -7.57 -16.91 -6.29
CA ARG A 10 -7.19 -16.37 -7.60
C ARG A 10 -5.93 -17.02 -8.20
N GLU A 11 -4.97 -17.40 -7.35
CA GLU A 11 -3.64 -17.83 -7.78
C GLU A 11 -3.55 -19.34 -7.98
N CYS A 12 -3.90 -20.12 -6.96
CA CYS A 12 -3.78 -21.57 -6.98
C CYS A 12 -5.11 -22.29 -7.20
N GLN A 13 -6.21 -21.53 -7.38
CA GLN A 13 -7.57 -22.04 -7.61
C GLN A 13 -8.13 -23.00 -6.56
N SER A 14 -7.45 -23.18 -5.43
CA SER A 14 -7.96 -23.98 -4.31
C SER A 14 -9.18 -23.33 -3.69
N ASP A 15 -10.15 -24.14 -3.25
CA ASP A 15 -11.30 -23.66 -2.48
C ASP A 15 -10.84 -23.18 -1.09
N ILE A 16 -11.20 -21.93 -0.77
CA ILE A 16 -10.81 -21.22 0.45
C ILE A 16 -12.05 -20.55 1.07
N PRO A 17 -12.07 -20.27 2.38
CA PRO A 17 -13.22 -19.59 2.98
C PRO A 17 -13.45 -18.21 2.33
N LYS A 18 -14.70 -17.77 2.12
CA LYS A 18 -14.97 -16.45 1.50
C LYS A 18 -14.29 -15.29 2.23
N LYS A 19 -14.22 -15.39 3.56
CA LYS A 19 -13.57 -14.40 4.45
C LYS A 19 -12.03 -14.49 4.45
N ALA A 20 -11.44 -15.49 3.80
CA ALA A 20 -9.99 -15.66 3.76
C ALA A 20 -9.34 -14.48 3.01
N ARG A 21 -8.63 -13.60 3.73
CA ARG A 21 -7.84 -12.50 3.16
C ARG A 21 -6.53 -12.98 2.56
N ARG A 22 -6.04 -14.15 2.96
CA ARG A 22 -4.95 -14.87 2.31
C ARG A 22 -5.34 -16.32 2.10
N CYS A 23 -4.86 -16.90 1.01
CA CYS A 23 -5.02 -18.30 0.74
C CYS A 23 -4.21 -19.14 1.76
N PRO A 24 -4.79 -20.14 2.44
CA PRO A 24 -4.03 -21.04 3.31
C PRO A 24 -3.08 -21.97 2.54
N ASN A 25 -3.32 -22.20 1.25
CA ASN A 25 -2.55 -23.15 0.44
C ASN A 25 -1.32 -22.51 -0.20
N CYS A 26 -1.48 -21.33 -0.82
CA CYS A 26 -0.38 -20.62 -1.49
C CYS A 26 0.02 -19.29 -0.83
N ARG A 27 -0.65 -18.88 0.26
CA ARG A 27 -0.45 -17.59 0.96
C ARG A 27 -0.71 -16.34 0.12
N ALA A 28 -1.15 -16.49 -1.13
CA ALA A 28 -1.53 -15.37 -1.99
C ALA A 28 -2.65 -14.54 -1.35
N LYS A 29 -2.57 -13.22 -1.50
CA LYS A 29 -3.56 -12.27 -0.96
C LYS A 29 -4.88 -12.41 -1.73
N GLN A 30 -5.97 -12.60 -1.01
CA GLN A 30 -7.31 -12.92 -1.49
C GLN A 30 -8.28 -11.84 -1.00
N GLY A 31 -8.04 -10.61 -1.44
CA GLY A 31 -8.89 -9.48 -1.12
C GLY A 31 -8.34 -8.20 -1.74
N ILE A 32 -8.83 -7.85 -2.92
CA ILE A 32 -9.08 -6.43 -3.22
C ILE A 32 -10.35 -6.12 -2.44
N GLY A 33 -10.21 -5.81 -1.16
CA GLY A 33 -11.34 -5.38 -0.35
C GLY A 33 -11.81 -4.05 -0.92
N ALA A 34 -13.12 -3.91 -1.16
CA ALA A 34 -13.74 -2.66 -1.61
C ALA A 34 -13.42 -1.44 -0.71
N GLY A 35 -12.84 -1.64 0.48
CA GLY A 35 -12.27 -0.58 1.32
C GLY A 35 -11.04 0.13 0.73
N GLY A 36 -10.22 -0.55 -0.08
CA GLY A 36 -9.09 0.09 -0.77
C GLY A 36 -9.55 1.11 -1.81
N ALA A 37 -10.69 0.86 -2.47
CA ALA A 37 -11.24 1.76 -3.48
C ALA A 37 -11.70 3.11 -2.90
N LEU A 38 -12.33 3.11 -1.72
CA LEU A 38 -12.77 4.35 -1.04
C LEU A 38 -11.58 5.18 -0.52
N VAL A 39 -10.57 4.52 0.05
CA VAL A 39 -9.37 5.19 0.57
C VAL A 39 -8.48 5.72 -0.58
N ALA A 40 -8.43 5.00 -1.71
CA ALA A 40 -7.82 5.48 -2.94
C ALA A 40 -8.53 6.73 -3.48
N ILE A 41 -9.87 6.80 -3.44
CA ILE A 41 -10.62 8.00 -3.86
C ILE A 41 -10.25 9.23 -3.02
N ILE A 42 -10.07 9.07 -1.70
CA ILE A 42 -9.67 10.19 -0.82
C ILE A 42 -8.24 10.64 -1.13
N PHE A 43 -7.32 9.70 -1.36
CA PHE A 43 -5.93 10.04 -1.71
C PHE A 43 -5.87 10.72 -3.09
N VAL A 44 -6.66 10.25 -4.06
CA VAL A 44 -6.84 10.90 -5.37
C VAL A 44 -7.45 12.30 -5.21
N GLY A 45 -8.40 12.52 -4.30
CA GLY A 45 -8.96 13.85 -4.03
C GLY A 45 -7.96 14.85 -3.43
N ILE A 46 -7.08 14.38 -2.55
CA ILE A 46 -5.98 15.21 -1.99
C ILE A 46 -4.97 15.54 -3.09
N VAL A 47 -4.60 14.59 -3.95
CA VAL A 47 -3.68 14.85 -5.08
C VAL A 47 -4.34 15.73 -6.16
N ALA A 48 -5.62 15.54 -6.46
CA ALA A 48 -6.36 16.27 -7.49
C ALA A 48 -6.55 17.77 -7.17
N SER A 49 -6.48 18.17 -5.91
CA SER A 49 -6.49 19.60 -5.54
C SER A 49 -5.16 20.31 -5.78
N ILE A 50 -4.07 19.57 -5.99
CA ILE A 50 -2.73 20.10 -6.30
C ILE A 50 -2.52 20.14 -7.83
N VAL A 51 -3.18 19.27 -8.58
CA VAL A 51 -3.15 19.23 -10.05
C VAL A 51 -4.51 19.63 -10.64
N MET A 52 -4.73 20.95 -10.78
CA MET A 52 -5.72 21.44 -11.75
C MET A 52 -5.23 21.12 -13.16
N SER A 53 -5.61 19.95 -13.67
CA SER A 53 -5.69 19.67 -15.09
C SER A 53 -6.84 18.68 -15.30
N PRO A 54 -7.92 19.07 -16.00
CA PRO A 54 -8.95 18.13 -16.36
C PRO A 54 -8.36 17.27 -17.47
N SER A 55 -7.98 16.04 -17.17
CA SER A 55 -7.67 15.07 -18.20
C SER A 55 -8.30 13.75 -17.86
N GLU A 56 -9.26 13.44 -18.70
CA GLU A 56 -10.02 12.21 -18.74
C GLU A 56 -9.06 11.01 -18.71
N ASN A 57 -9.37 10.07 -17.82
CA ASN A 57 -9.13 8.65 -18.03
C ASN A 57 -7.73 8.30 -18.58
N SER A 58 -6.69 8.56 -17.80
CA SER A 58 -5.38 7.98 -18.04
C SER A 58 -4.79 7.59 -16.70
N THR A 59 -4.68 6.29 -16.46
CA THR A 59 -3.77 5.71 -15.47
C THR A 59 -2.48 6.53 -15.45
N PRO A 60 -2.03 7.04 -14.28
CA PRO A 60 -0.78 7.78 -14.21
C PRO A 60 0.32 6.92 -14.81
N LYS A 61 1.08 7.45 -15.78
CA LYS A 61 2.32 6.81 -16.23
C LYS A 61 3.30 6.90 -15.06
N GLN A 62 3.20 5.94 -14.16
CA GLN A 62 4.09 5.76 -13.03
C GLN A 62 5.50 5.54 -13.61
N PRO A 63 6.49 6.40 -13.30
CA PRO A 63 7.82 6.28 -13.87
C PRO A 63 8.51 4.99 -13.37
N ALA A 64 9.45 4.45 -14.16
CA ALA A 64 10.03 3.11 -13.96
C ALA A 64 10.67 2.87 -12.58
N ASN A 65 11.13 3.94 -11.92
CA ASN A 65 11.66 3.91 -10.56
C ASN A 65 10.56 3.63 -9.51
N MET A 66 9.33 4.07 -9.74
CA MET A 66 8.26 3.91 -8.76
C MET A 66 7.68 2.49 -8.76
N SER A 67 7.76 1.76 -9.88
CA SER A 67 7.46 0.33 -9.88
C SER A 67 8.50 -0.48 -9.08
N ALA A 68 9.77 -0.07 -9.08
CA ALA A 68 10.81 -0.73 -8.28
C ALA A 68 10.64 -0.48 -6.78
N ILE A 69 10.28 0.75 -6.39
CA ILE A 69 9.91 1.08 -5.01
C ILE A 69 8.69 0.25 -4.59
N GLN A 70 7.64 0.22 -5.40
CA GLN A 70 6.45 -0.59 -5.11
C GLN A 70 6.79 -2.08 -4.94
N ALA A 71 7.61 -2.65 -5.83
CA ALA A 71 8.01 -4.05 -5.75
C ALA A 71 8.77 -4.38 -4.47
N GLY A 72 9.74 -3.55 -4.07
CA GLY A 72 10.50 -3.79 -2.84
C GLY A 72 9.68 -3.57 -1.56
N LEU A 73 8.70 -2.65 -1.59
CA LEU A 73 7.71 -2.51 -0.53
C LEU A 73 6.79 -3.74 -0.43
N ASP A 74 6.31 -4.28 -1.55
CA ASP A 74 5.46 -5.47 -1.59
C ASP A 74 6.22 -6.74 -1.14
N GLU A 75 7.50 -6.86 -1.49
CA GLU A 75 8.38 -7.93 -1.02
C GLU A 75 8.51 -7.88 0.51
N TYR A 76 8.85 -6.72 1.06
CA TYR A 76 9.00 -6.56 2.52
C TYR A 76 7.67 -6.64 3.28
N ALA A 77 6.58 -6.26 2.63
CA ALA A 77 5.28 -6.29 3.25
C ALA A 77 4.96 -7.71 3.71
N GLU A 78 5.36 -8.78 2.99
CA GLU A 78 4.97 -10.18 3.27
C GLU A 78 3.48 -10.30 3.70
N GLY A 79 2.63 -9.41 3.18
CA GLY A 79 1.22 -9.14 3.52
C GLY A 79 0.88 -8.63 4.95
N ARG A 80 1.84 -8.06 5.68
CA ARG A 80 1.63 -7.26 6.90
C ARG A 80 0.85 -5.98 6.62
N TRP A 81 0.92 -5.47 5.38
CA TRP A 81 0.23 -4.27 4.96
C TRP A 81 -1.07 -4.61 4.22
N LEU A 82 -2.13 -3.89 4.57
CA LEU A 82 -3.43 -3.98 3.92
C LEU A 82 -3.39 -3.35 2.55
N ASP A 83 -2.79 -2.17 2.44
CA ASP A 83 -2.77 -1.35 1.25
C ASP A 83 -1.53 -0.44 1.25
N THR A 84 -0.95 -0.24 0.07
CA THR A 84 0.21 0.63 -0.14
C THR A 84 -0.13 1.52 -1.33
N GLN A 85 -0.08 2.84 -1.15
CA GLN A 85 -0.31 3.80 -2.23
C GLN A 85 0.91 4.70 -2.36
N LEU A 86 1.37 4.86 -3.60
CA LEU A 86 2.51 5.70 -3.94
C LEU A 86 2.02 6.80 -4.87
N ALA A 87 2.40 8.03 -4.56
CA ALA A 87 2.28 9.18 -5.45
C ALA A 87 3.64 9.88 -5.52
N ASN A 88 3.95 10.47 -6.67
CA ASN A 88 5.18 11.21 -6.88
C ASN A 88 4.86 12.47 -7.67
N ASN A 89 5.59 13.53 -7.37
CA ASN A 89 5.61 14.78 -8.13
C ASN A 89 7.08 15.21 -8.31
N ASP A 90 7.31 16.36 -8.95
CA ASP A 90 8.66 16.91 -9.14
C ASP A 90 9.38 17.22 -7.82
N ASP A 91 8.62 17.47 -6.74
CA ASP A 91 9.14 17.86 -5.42
C ASP A 91 9.45 16.68 -4.49
N GLY A 92 8.96 15.45 -4.78
CA GLY A 92 9.16 14.32 -3.87
C GLY A 92 8.22 13.13 -4.06
N ILE A 93 8.34 12.16 -3.14
CA ILE A 93 7.53 10.94 -3.09
C ILE A 93 6.63 10.93 -1.85
N LEU A 94 5.36 10.60 -2.04
CA LEU A 94 4.39 10.37 -0.97
C LEU A 94 4.05 8.88 -0.93
N ILE A 95 4.29 8.25 0.21
CA ILE A 95 3.99 6.83 0.46
C ILE A 95 2.96 6.71 1.58
N ARG A 96 1.86 6.05 1.28
CA ARG A 96 0.84 5.70 2.27
C ARG A 96 0.82 4.20 2.49
N ILE A 97 0.97 3.79 3.75
CA ILE A 97 0.88 2.38 4.15
C ILE A 97 -0.28 2.24 5.11
N THR A 98 -1.22 1.36 4.78
CA THR A 98 -2.30 0.98 5.68
C THR A 98 -1.99 -0.38 6.28
N VAL A 99 -1.93 -0.44 7.61
CA VAL A 99 -1.73 -1.67 8.36
C VAL A 99 -3.07 -2.17 8.88
N ASP A 100 -3.32 -3.47 8.76
CA ASP A 100 -4.54 -4.12 9.24
C ASP A 100 -4.15 -5.31 10.11
N THR A 101 -3.56 -4.96 11.25
CA THR A 101 -3.32 -5.85 12.36
C THR A 101 -4.45 -5.68 13.36
N GLU A 102 -4.96 -6.80 13.89
CA GLU A 102 -5.96 -6.80 14.97
C GLU A 102 -5.43 -6.12 16.25
N VAL A 103 -4.10 -6.01 16.37
CA VAL A 103 -3.38 -5.38 17.47
C VAL A 103 -2.79 -4.05 17.00
N ALA A 104 -2.92 -3.00 17.82
CA ALA A 104 -2.26 -1.72 17.60
C ALA A 104 -0.74 -1.92 17.42
N ILE A 105 -0.16 -1.38 16.34
CA ILE A 105 1.30 -1.44 16.18
C ILE A 105 1.95 -0.51 17.19
N ASN A 106 3.02 -0.98 17.83
CA ASN A 106 3.80 -0.15 18.75
C ASN A 106 4.81 0.72 17.98
N ASP A 107 5.39 1.71 18.66
CA ASP A 107 6.34 2.65 18.03
C ASP A 107 7.60 1.94 17.51
N VAL A 108 8.02 0.83 18.14
CA VAL A 108 9.16 0.02 17.69
C VAL A 108 8.87 -0.62 16.32
N ALA A 109 7.69 -1.21 16.15
CA ALA A 109 7.27 -1.79 14.87
C ALA A 109 7.09 -0.72 13.79
N ALA A 110 6.47 0.41 14.14
CA ALA A 110 6.30 1.54 13.22
C ALA A 110 7.65 2.11 12.76
N THR A 111 8.60 2.26 13.67
CA THR A 111 9.97 2.71 13.36
C THR A 111 10.72 1.69 12.50
N SER A 112 10.57 0.38 12.77
CA SER A 112 11.13 -0.66 11.91
C SER A 112 10.58 -0.60 10.49
N TYR A 113 9.28 -0.33 10.32
CA TYR A 113 8.69 -0.16 8.98
C TYR A 113 9.28 1.05 8.29
N CYS A 114 9.39 2.18 8.99
CA CYS A 114 10.03 3.36 8.47
C CYS A 114 11.44 3.07 7.97
N ASN A 115 12.31 2.47 8.78
CA ASN A 115 13.69 2.18 8.38
C ASN A 115 13.77 1.38 7.08
N VAL A 116 12.95 0.35 6.93
CA VAL A 116 12.97 -0.47 5.71
C VAL A 116 12.47 0.29 4.49
N ILE A 117 11.46 1.14 4.65
CA ILE A 117 10.97 2.01 3.56
C ILE A 117 12.07 3.00 3.16
N GLY A 118 12.76 3.59 4.14
CA GLY A 118 13.90 4.47 3.90
C GLY A 118 15.03 3.78 3.15
N ASP A 119 15.39 2.55 3.54
CA ASP A 119 16.42 1.77 2.84
C ASP A 119 16.01 1.42 1.40
N ASN A 120 14.73 1.06 1.20
CA ASN A 120 14.20 0.81 -0.14
C ASN A 120 14.24 2.06 -1.03
N LEU A 121 13.88 3.22 -0.46
CA LEU A 121 13.95 4.50 -1.15
C LEU A 121 15.39 4.85 -1.52
N ARG A 122 16.35 4.68 -0.61
CA ARG A 122 17.77 4.94 -0.92
C ARG A 122 18.31 4.08 -2.06
N GLN A 123 17.78 2.87 -2.23
CA GLN A 123 18.22 1.94 -3.27
C GLN A 123 17.52 2.15 -4.62
N ASN A 124 16.26 2.60 -4.59
CA ASN A 124 15.39 2.58 -5.78
C ASN A 124 14.81 3.96 -6.16
N ALA A 125 14.91 4.96 -5.30
CA ALA A 125 14.47 6.32 -5.62
C ALA A 125 15.46 6.96 -6.62
N PRO A 126 14.93 7.75 -7.56
CA PRO A 126 15.76 8.40 -8.55
C PRO A 126 16.49 9.60 -7.94
N ASP A 127 17.68 9.92 -8.47
CA ASP A 127 18.59 10.96 -7.92
C ASP A 127 17.98 12.38 -7.80
N HIS A 128 16.85 12.65 -8.46
CA HIS A 128 16.18 13.95 -8.43
C HIS A 128 15.13 14.07 -7.32
N VAL A 129 14.75 12.98 -6.66
CA VAL A 129 13.83 13.03 -5.52
C VAL A 129 14.59 13.52 -4.31
N ARG A 130 14.17 14.68 -3.79
CA ARG A 130 14.83 15.34 -2.67
C ARG A 130 14.25 14.96 -1.32
N ASP A 131 12.95 14.73 -1.29
CA ASP A 131 12.20 14.44 -0.08
C ASP A 131 11.19 13.32 -0.32
N ALA A 132 11.06 12.42 0.66
CA ALA A 132 10.03 11.39 0.65
C ALA A 132 9.28 11.34 2.00
N ASP A 133 7.97 11.54 1.97
CA ASP A 133 7.11 11.42 3.14
C ASP A 133 6.37 10.09 3.16
N VAL A 134 6.44 9.42 4.30
CA VAL A 134 5.85 8.11 4.55
C VAL A 134 4.84 8.22 5.68
N PHE A 135 3.58 7.91 5.38
CA PHE A 135 2.48 7.91 6.33
C PHE A 135 2.00 6.49 6.60
N ILE A 136 2.12 6.06 7.85
CA ILE A 136 1.63 4.76 8.31
C ILE A 136 0.28 4.97 8.99
N TYR A 137 -0.75 4.34 8.44
CA TYR A 137 -2.12 4.38 8.94
C TYR A 137 -2.50 3.07 9.62
N GLN A 138 -3.20 3.18 10.74
CA GLN A 138 -3.89 2.07 11.38
C GLN A 138 -5.27 2.52 11.83
N PHE A 139 -6.30 1.70 11.59
CA PHE A 139 -7.70 2.03 11.91
C PHE A 139 -8.19 3.39 11.37
N GLY A 140 -7.56 3.91 10.31
CA GLY A 140 -7.88 5.20 9.71
C GLY A 140 -7.11 6.40 10.31
N GLU A 141 -6.31 6.20 11.36
CA GLU A 141 -5.49 7.23 11.98
C GLU A 141 -4.02 7.09 11.59
N VAL A 142 -3.30 8.21 11.51
CA VAL A 142 -1.85 8.20 11.29
C VAL A 142 -1.17 7.82 12.60
N VAL A 143 -0.48 6.68 12.60
CA VAL A 143 0.27 6.19 13.76
C VAL A 143 1.75 6.58 13.70
N LYS A 144 2.28 6.85 12.51
CA LYS A 144 3.66 7.32 12.31
C LYS A 144 3.80 8.09 11.00
N VAL A 145 4.63 9.13 11.04
CA VAL A 145 5.11 9.85 9.86
C VAL A 145 6.64 9.81 9.87
N CYS A 146 7.23 9.51 8.70
CA CYS A 146 8.67 9.45 8.51
C CYS A 146 9.03 10.18 7.22
N THR A 147 10.03 11.05 7.29
CA THR A 147 10.51 11.85 6.17
C THR A 147 11.97 11.47 5.88
N TYR A 148 12.32 11.33 4.61
CA TYR A 148 13.64 10.91 4.13
C TYR A 148 14.21 11.87 3.11
#